data_AF-A0A2E5HLK8-F1
#
_entry.id   AF-A0A2E5HLK8-F1
#
_cell.length_a   1.000
_cell.length_b   1.000
_cell.length_c   1.000
_cell.angle_alpha   90.00
_cell.angle_beta   90.00
_cell.angle_gamma   90.00
#
_symmetry.space_group_name_H-M   'P 1'
#
loop_
_entity.id
_entity.type
_entity.pdbx_description
1 polymer ?
#
loop_
_entity_poly.entity_id
_entity_poly.type
_entity_poly.pdbx_seq_one_letter_code
_entity_poly.pdbx_strand_id
1 'polypeptide(L)'
;DCDGEVDEGFEAVREPCEVGEGACAAAGELICAEDGLGLRCDASPGAPGEELCLNAADEDCDGEVDEGFEQLGEACRVGDGRCAAEGVLTCEPGTRGVACDASPGEPGDELCGSGEDEDCDGEVDEGFRVGEACSVGSGECRRAGVWTCGEGGVGEVCVSDAPEPVEACGDGLDNDCDGDIDEGCADGDVGHDGADAGHEDASAGRDDGGREGDAATGDGGGCGGCAVSEASGGAPWWWLVWLGLAAWRRRVL
;
A
#
# COMPACT_ATOMS: atom_id res chain seq x y z
N ASP A 1 -21.07 -69.39 36.60
CA ASP A 1 -21.35 -70.25 35.40
C ASP A 1 -22.00 -71.64 35.68
N CYS A 2 -22.93 -71.75 36.63
CA CYS A 2 -23.37 -73.00 37.29
C CYS A 2 -22.41 -73.59 38.35
N ASP A 3 -21.27 -72.94 38.60
CA ASP A 3 -20.59 -72.88 39.90
C ASP A 3 -21.52 -72.66 41.12
N GLY A 4 -22.48 -71.73 41.02
CA GLY A 4 -23.48 -71.44 42.06
C GLY A 4 -23.44 -70.03 42.67
N GLU A 5 -22.55 -69.16 42.20
CA GLU A 5 -22.52 -67.73 42.55
C GLU A 5 -23.46 -66.93 41.59
N VAL A 6 -23.42 -65.58 41.60
CA VAL A 6 -24.22 -64.70 40.71
C VAL A 6 -23.42 -63.44 40.28
N ASP A 7 -23.34 -63.21 38.96
CA ASP A 7 -22.75 -62.04 38.28
C ASP A 7 -21.21 -61.88 38.41
N GLU A 8 -20.50 -62.98 38.59
CA GLU A 8 -19.02 -63.11 38.61
C GLU A 8 -18.34 -63.12 37.22
N GLY A 9 -17.03 -62.82 37.19
CA GLY A 9 -16.23 -62.68 35.96
C GLY A 9 -16.35 -61.31 35.28
N PHE A 10 -17.04 -60.38 35.94
CA PHE A 10 -17.31 -59.01 35.50
C PHE A 10 -16.72 -57.97 36.46
N GLU A 11 -15.58 -58.26 37.08
CA GLU A 11 -14.95 -57.39 38.10
C GLU A 11 -14.63 -55.98 37.59
N ALA A 12 -14.39 -55.85 36.29
CA ALA A 12 -14.12 -54.59 35.60
C ALA A 12 -15.39 -53.75 35.29
N VAL A 13 -16.59 -54.15 35.73
CA VAL A 13 -17.78 -53.30 35.62
C VAL A 13 -17.59 -52.02 36.44
N ARG A 14 -17.72 -50.89 35.75
CA ARG A 14 -17.36 -49.53 36.22
C ARG A 14 -15.88 -49.18 36.28
N GLU A 15 -15.01 -49.99 35.67
CA GLU A 15 -13.67 -49.51 35.32
C GLU A 15 -13.72 -48.62 34.06
N PRO A 16 -12.82 -47.63 33.95
CA PRO A 16 -12.79 -46.74 32.79
C PRO A 16 -12.31 -47.48 31.53
N CYS A 17 -12.87 -47.10 30.39
CA CYS A 17 -12.47 -47.56 29.06
C CYS A 17 -12.32 -46.37 28.12
N GLU A 18 -11.53 -46.55 27.06
CA GLU A 18 -11.34 -45.56 25.99
C GLU A 18 -11.62 -46.25 24.65
N VAL A 19 -12.28 -45.55 23.73
CA VAL A 19 -12.62 -46.06 22.38
C VAL A 19 -12.40 -44.99 21.31
N GLY A 20 -11.89 -45.40 20.15
CA GLY A 20 -11.39 -44.48 19.12
C GLY A 20 -9.88 -44.27 19.22
N GLU A 21 -9.31 -43.66 18.18
CA GLU A 21 -7.91 -43.23 18.12
C GLU A 21 -7.86 -41.69 18.07
N GLY A 22 -6.66 -41.11 18.15
CA GLY A 22 -6.47 -39.65 18.00
C GLY A 22 -7.34 -38.76 18.87
N ALA A 23 -7.89 -37.71 18.26
CA ALA A 23 -8.88 -36.81 18.83
C ALA A 23 -10.29 -37.43 18.94
N CYS A 24 -10.55 -38.57 18.27
CA CYS A 24 -11.77 -39.35 18.45
C CYS A 24 -11.76 -40.21 19.73
N ALA A 25 -10.65 -40.26 20.47
CA ALA A 25 -10.54 -41.03 21.72
C ALA A 25 -11.58 -40.56 22.77
N ALA A 26 -12.61 -41.38 22.97
CA ALA A 26 -13.71 -41.13 23.88
C ALA A 26 -13.61 -42.03 25.11
N ALA A 27 -13.46 -41.41 26.29
CA ALA A 27 -13.49 -42.11 27.57
C ALA A 27 -14.94 -42.43 28.01
N GLY A 28 -15.13 -43.61 28.59
CA GLY A 28 -16.40 -44.11 29.10
C GLY A 28 -16.25 -45.11 30.24
N GLU A 29 -17.34 -45.80 30.56
CA GLU A 29 -17.46 -46.79 31.64
C GLU A 29 -17.73 -48.19 31.05
N LEU A 30 -17.05 -49.22 31.58
CA LEU A 30 -17.33 -50.61 31.19
C LEU A 30 -18.68 -51.09 31.76
N ILE A 31 -19.60 -51.37 30.85
CA ILE A 31 -20.95 -51.87 31.12
C ILE A 31 -21.17 -53.26 30.51
N CYS A 32 -22.18 -53.98 30.95
CA CYS A 32 -22.55 -55.27 30.37
C CYS A 32 -22.94 -55.12 28.90
N ALA A 33 -22.47 -56.04 28.05
CA ALA A 33 -22.91 -56.16 26.67
C ALA A 33 -24.39 -56.58 26.59
N GLU A 34 -25.06 -56.29 25.46
CA GLU A 34 -26.51 -56.51 25.31
C GLU A 34 -26.91 -57.99 25.29
N ASP A 35 -25.95 -58.91 25.06
CA ASP A 35 -26.14 -60.35 25.15
C ASP A 35 -25.90 -60.92 26.57
N GLY A 36 -25.35 -60.12 27.49
CA GLY A 36 -24.94 -60.53 28.83
C GLY A 36 -23.71 -61.45 28.88
N LEU A 37 -22.92 -61.55 27.80
CA LEU A 37 -21.80 -62.49 27.69
C LEU A 37 -20.41 -61.84 27.85
N GLY A 38 -20.36 -60.52 28.05
CA GLY A 38 -19.11 -59.76 28.17
C GLY A 38 -19.34 -58.31 28.60
N LEU A 39 -18.26 -57.54 28.60
CA LEU A 39 -18.29 -56.09 28.83
C LEU A 39 -18.06 -55.32 27.52
N ARG A 40 -18.62 -54.12 27.45
CA ARG A 40 -18.36 -53.14 26.40
C ARG A 40 -18.22 -51.75 27.03
N CYS A 41 -17.53 -50.84 26.36
CA CYS A 41 -17.61 -49.43 26.74
C CYS A 41 -19.02 -48.88 26.46
N ASP A 42 -19.50 -47.95 27.29
CA ASP A 42 -20.74 -47.21 27.04
C ASP A 42 -20.52 -46.03 26.06
N ALA A 43 -19.31 -45.46 26.07
CA ALA A 43 -18.85 -44.47 25.11
C ALA A 43 -18.86 -45.01 23.66
N SER A 44 -18.90 -44.06 22.73
CA SER A 44 -18.67 -44.27 21.30
C SER A 44 -17.55 -43.32 20.86
N PRO A 45 -16.70 -43.70 19.89
CA PRO A 45 -15.67 -42.80 19.37
C PRO A 45 -16.25 -41.46 18.91
N GLY A 46 -15.39 -40.43 18.91
CA GLY A 46 -15.68 -39.17 18.22
C GLY A 46 -16.05 -39.40 16.75
N ALA A 47 -16.75 -38.45 16.17
CA ALA A 47 -16.92 -38.42 14.72
C ALA A 47 -15.60 -37.93 14.10
N PRO A 48 -15.09 -38.60 13.04
CA PRO A 48 -13.89 -38.15 12.35
C PRO A 48 -14.12 -36.76 11.74
N GLY A 49 -13.10 -35.92 11.83
CA GLY A 49 -13.09 -34.59 11.26
C GLY A 49 -12.47 -34.57 9.86
N GLU A 50 -11.58 -33.60 9.68
CA GLU A 50 -10.53 -33.55 8.66
C GLU A 50 -9.35 -32.86 9.40
N GLU A 51 -8.12 -33.09 8.98
CA GLU A 51 -6.91 -32.65 9.70
C GLU A 51 -6.68 -31.13 9.79
N LEU A 52 -5.81 -30.73 10.72
CA LEU A 52 -5.29 -29.37 10.86
C LEU A 52 -3.77 -29.35 10.67
N CYS A 53 -3.28 -28.27 10.08
CA CYS A 53 -1.91 -28.20 9.56
C CYS A 53 -0.88 -27.94 10.68
N LEU A 54 -0.06 -28.94 10.98
CA LEU A 54 1.00 -28.93 12.01
C LEU A 54 0.50 -28.60 13.41
N ASN A 55 -0.58 -29.27 13.84
CA ASN A 55 -1.06 -29.23 15.24
C ASN A 55 -0.62 -30.45 16.06
N ALA A 56 -0.10 -31.51 15.43
CA ALA A 56 0.28 -32.79 16.03
C ALA A 56 -0.86 -33.55 16.73
N ALA A 57 -2.06 -33.50 16.16
CA ALA A 57 -3.22 -34.31 16.51
C ALA A 57 -3.70 -35.15 15.30
N ASP A 58 -4.59 -36.09 15.57
CA ASP A 58 -5.24 -36.99 14.61
C ASP A 58 -6.75 -36.70 14.71
N GLU A 59 -7.22 -35.74 13.93
CA GLU A 59 -8.61 -35.26 13.86
C GLU A 59 -9.51 -36.15 13.00
N ASP A 60 -8.97 -36.76 11.94
CA ASP A 60 -9.70 -37.64 11.01
C ASP A 60 -9.75 -39.11 11.50
N CYS A 61 -8.87 -39.48 12.43
CA CYS A 61 -8.90 -40.72 13.20
C CYS A 61 -8.57 -41.98 12.38
N ASP A 62 -7.73 -41.85 11.35
CA ASP A 62 -7.14 -42.97 10.59
C ASP A 62 -5.85 -43.55 11.21
N GLY A 63 -5.16 -42.79 12.06
CA GLY A 63 -3.99 -43.20 12.84
C GLY A 63 -2.64 -42.61 12.38
N GLU A 64 -2.60 -41.84 11.28
CA GLU A 64 -1.49 -40.91 11.00
C GLU A 64 -1.78 -39.53 11.67
N VAL A 65 -0.90 -38.53 11.49
CA VAL A 65 -0.97 -37.21 12.14
C VAL A 65 -0.37 -36.15 11.21
N ASP A 66 -1.02 -34.98 11.07
CA ASP A 66 -0.61 -33.89 10.19
C ASP A 66 -0.44 -34.38 8.71
N GLU A 67 -1.37 -35.21 8.22
CA GLU A 67 -1.36 -35.78 6.86
C GLU A 67 -1.80 -34.76 5.77
N GLY A 68 -2.23 -35.19 4.57
CA GLY A 68 -3.06 -34.37 3.65
C GLY A 68 -2.45 -33.11 3.01
N PHE A 69 -1.29 -32.65 3.48
CA PHE A 69 -0.65 -31.38 3.13
C PHE A 69 0.60 -31.60 2.28
N GLU A 70 0.56 -32.42 1.21
CA GLU A 70 1.78 -32.82 0.46
C GLU A 70 2.48 -31.64 -0.26
N GLN A 71 1.78 -30.51 -0.37
CA GLN A 71 2.27 -29.24 -0.91
C GLN A 71 3.20 -28.49 0.05
N LEU A 72 3.34 -28.90 1.31
CA LEU A 72 4.22 -28.24 2.28
C LEU A 72 5.69 -28.29 1.84
N GLY A 73 6.33 -27.11 1.81
CA GLY A 73 7.69 -26.94 1.32
C GLY A 73 7.81 -26.84 -0.21
N GLU A 74 6.72 -26.93 -0.98
CA GLU A 74 6.73 -26.52 -2.38
C GLU A 74 6.95 -25.00 -2.49
N ALA A 75 7.59 -24.57 -3.59
CA ALA A 75 7.89 -23.16 -3.83
C ALA A 75 6.62 -22.39 -4.26
N CYS A 76 6.44 -21.19 -3.72
CA CYS A 76 5.33 -20.29 -4.01
C CYS A 76 5.84 -18.88 -4.33
N ARG A 77 5.02 -18.11 -5.06
CA ARG A 77 5.27 -16.70 -5.41
C ARG A 77 4.05 -15.88 -5.02
N VAL A 78 4.26 -14.73 -4.40
CA VAL A 78 3.20 -13.81 -3.96
C VAL A 78 3.49 -12.38 -4.40
N GLY A 79 2.45 -11.65 -4.79
CA GLY A 79 2.57 -10.35 -5.41
C GLY A 79 2.97 -10.43 -6.88
N ASP A 80 2.75 -9.33 -7.57
CA ASP A 80 2.97 -9.17 -9.00
C ASP A 80 4.17 -8.25 -9.27
N GLY A 81 4.52 -8.07 -10.54
CA GLY A 81 5.64 -7.25 -10.97
C GLY A 81 6.96 -7.48 -10.24
N ARG A 82 7.52 -6.36 -9.80
CA ARG A 82 8.75 -6.23 -9.00
C ARG A 82 8.53 -6.51 -7.51
N CYS A 83 7.31 -6.37 -6.99
CA CYS A 83 6.98 -6.75 -5.62
C CYS A 83 6.91 -8.26 -5.42
N ALA A 84 6.90 -9.04 -6.51
CA ALA A 84 6.73 -10.47 -6.43
C ALA A 84 7.85 -11.18 -5.67
N ALA A 85 7.51 -11.74 -4.51
CA ALA A 85 8.43 -12.46 -3.64
C ALA A 85 8.25 -13.98 -3.77
N GLU A 86 9.36 -14.72 -3.77
CA GLU A 86 9.34 -16.18 -3.69
C GLU A 86 9.52 -16.67 -2.24
N GLY A 87 8.82 -17.74 -1.89
CA GLY A 87 8.85 -18.40 -0.59
C GLY A 87 8.50 -19.89 -0.71
N VAL A 88 8.09 -20.49 0.41
CA VAL A 88 7.61 -21.87 0.49
C VAL A 88 6.22 -21.96 1.14
N LEU A 89 5.44 -22.96 0.73
CA LEU A 89 4.15 -23.23 1.35
C LEU A 89 4.36 -23.81 2.76
N THR A 90 3.69 -23.20 3.74
CA THR A 90 3.75 -23.52 5.17
C THR A 90 2.34 -23.56 5.75
N CYS A 91 2.14 -24.21 6.90
CA CYS A 91 0.85 -24.21 7.58
C CYS A 91 0.51 -22.82 8.15
N GLU A 92 -0.70 -22.32 7.89
CA GLU A 92 -1.28 -21.25 8.71
C GLU A 92 -1.72 -21.86 10.06
N PRO A 93 -1.07 -21.49 11.20
CA PRO A 93 -1.12 -22.33 12.41
C PRO A 93 -2.52 -22.52 13.00
N GLY A 94 -2.91 -23.78 13.22
CA GLY A 94 -4.22 -24.15 13.78
C GLY A 94 -5.38 -24.01 12.78
N THR A 95 -5.09 -24.06 11.48
CA THR A 95 -6.09 -24.03 10.40
C THR A 95 -5.92 -25.23 9.46
N ARG A 96 -6.81 -25.34 8.46
CA ARG A 96 -6.69 -26.26 7.31
C ARG A 96 -5.85 -25.68 6.15
N GLY A 97 -5.30 -24.48 6.31
CA GLY A 97 -4.68 -23.72 5.23
C GLY A 97 -3.17 -23.92 5.14
N VAL A 98 -2.69 -24.11 3.91
CA VAL A 98 -1.30 -23.79 3.55
C VAL A 98 -1.24 -22.36 2.99
N ALA A 99 -0.22 -21.61 3.39
CA ALA A 99 0.05 -20.24 2.98
C ALA A 99 1.53 -20.07 2.62
N CYS A 100 1.83 -19.16 1.69
CA CYS A 100 3.22 -18.83 1.36
C CYS A 100 3.86 -18.06 2.53
N ASP A 101 5.09 -18.43 2.94
CA ASP A 101 5.80 -17.74 4.02
C ASP A 101 6.39 -16.37 3.59
N ALA A 102 6.47 -16.13 2.28
CA ALA A 102 6.85 -14.85 1.72
C ALA A 102 5.75 -13.79 1.88
N SER A 103 6.17 -12.54 2.08
CA SER A 103 5.35 -11.34 1.90
C SER A 103 5.72 -10.66 0.58
N PRO A 104 4.77 -10.13 -0.20
CA PRO A 104 5.10 -9.28 -1.34
C PRO A 104 5.89 -8.03 -0.88
N GLY A 105 6.66 -7.46 -1.80
CA GLY A 105 7.36 -6.18 -1.61
C GLY A 105 6.40 -5.00 -1.41
N GLU A 106 6.94 -3.89 -0.92
CA GLU A 106 6.21 -2.62 -0.85
C GLU A 106 6.10 -2.00 -2.26
N PRO A 107 4.91 -1.53 -2.67
CA PRO A 107 4.71 -0.90 -3.97
C PRO A 107 5.46 0.45 -4.07
N GLY A 108 6.04 0.72 -5.23
CA GLY A 108 6.78 1.96 -5.52
C GLY A 108 5.92 3.06 -6.15
N ASP A 109 6.61 4.09 -6.65
CA ASP A 109 6.10 4.93 -7.74
C ASP A 109 6.53 4.28 -9.07
N GLU A 110 5.65 4.26 -10.06
CA GLU A 110 5.87 3.71 -11.41
C GLU A 110 6.87 4.56 -12.23
N LEU A 111 7.71 3.94 -13.09
CA LEU A 111 8.67 4.66 -13.95
C LEU A 111 8.41 4.45 -15.44
N CYS A 112 8.02 5.52 -16.12
CA CYS A 112 7.72 5.57 -17.54
C CYS A 112 8.83 4.98 -18.41
N GLY A 113 8.52 3.89 -19.12
CA GLY A 113 9.44 3.24 -20.06
C GLY A 113 10.52 2.39 -19.37
N SER A 114 10.30 1.97 -18.12
CA SER A 114 11.14 0.98 -17.45
C SER A 114 10.93 -0.42 -18.06
N GLY A 115 9.69 -0.74 -18.46
CA GLY A 115 9.28 -2.10 -18.80
C GLY A 115 9.23 -3.03 -17.58
N GLU A 116 9.17 -2.48 -16.36
CA GLU A 116 8.97 -3.18 -15.10
C GLU A 116 7.66 -2.71 -14.44
N ASP A 117 6.89 -3.63 -13.85
CA ASP A 117 5.74 -3.32 -13.00
C ASP A 117 6.27 -2.96 -11.59
N GLU A 118 6.16 -1.68 -11.22
CA GLU A 118 6.88 -1.08 -10.08
C GLU A 118 5.97 -0.62 -8.94
N ASP A 119 4.70 -0.30 -9.21
CA ASP A 119 3.65 -0.06 -8.20
C ASP A 119 2.85 -1.34 -7.87
N CYS A 120 3.00 -2.40 -8.69
CA CYS A 120 2.53 -3.76 -8.42
C CYS A 120 1.00 -3.92 -8.50
N ASP A 121 0.32 -3.12 -9.34
CA ASP A 121 -1.09 -3.29 -9.73
C ASP A 121 -1.32 -4.43 -10.75
N GLY A 122 -0.30 -4.72 -11.58
CA GLY A 122 -0.26 -5.87 -12.50
C GLY A 122 -0.25 -5.55 -14.01
N GLU A 123 -0.33 -4.27 -14.41
CA GLU A 123 -0.01 -3.82 -15.77
C GLU A 123 1.51 -3.50 -15.92
N VAL A 124 1.96 -2.85 -17.00
CA VAL A 124 3.34 -2.32 -17.18
C VAL A 124 3.34 -1.04 -18.03
N ASP A 125 4.08 0.00 -17.60
CA ASP A 125 4.20 1.32 -18.26
C ASP A 125 2.84 2.07 -18.41
N GLU A 126 1.92 1.86 -17.47
CA GLU A 126 0.63 2.55 -17.31
C GLU A 126 0.77 4.01 -16.80
N GLY A 127 -0.31 4.64 -16.33
CA GLY A 127 -0.30 6.02 -15.78
C GLY A 127 -0.02 7.20 -16.74
N PHE A 128 0.87 7.03 -17.71
CA PHE A 128 1.46 8.06 -18.59
C PHE A 128 0.72 8.18 -19.94
N ARG A 129 0.79 9.35 -20.59
CA ARG A 129 0.17 9.58 -21.92
C ARG A 129 1.10 9.35 -23.09
N VAL A 130 2.11 8.48 -22.96
CA VAL A 130 3.16 8.31 -23.98
C VAL A 130 2.56 7.99 -25.35
N GLY A 131 2.99 8.75 -26.37
CA GLY A 131 2.45 8.62 -27.73
C GLY A 131 1.18 9.43 -28.00
N GLU A 132 0.51 10.01 -26.99
CA GLU A 132 -0.56 10.99 -27.21
C GLU A 132 -0.02 12.32 -27.74
N ALA A 133 -0.85 13.01 -28.53
CA ALA A 133 -0.53 14.33 -29.06
C ALA A 133 -0.64 15.42 -27.98
N CYS A 134 0.35 16.33 -27.97
CA CYS A 134 0.45 17.45 -27.03
C CYS A 134 0.82 18.74 -27.77
N SER A 135 1.04 19.84 -27.05
CA SER A 135 1.54 21.08 -27.64
C SER A 135 2.57 21.78 -26.74
N VAL A 136 3.71 22.14 -27.32
CA VAL A 136 4.76 22.96 -26.70
C VAL A 136 4.52 24.44 -27.04
N GLY A 137 4.91 25.36 -26.16
CA GLY A 137 4.81 26.80 -26.39
C GLY A 137 3.39 27.39 -26.23
N SER A 138 3.22 28.67 -26.57
CA SER A 138 1.96 29.42 -26.44
C SER A 138 1.95 30.63 -27.37
N GLY A 139 0.76 31.11 -27.77
CA GLY A 139 0.66 32.06 -28.88
C GLY A 139 1.03 31.40 -30.21
N GLU A 140 1.69 32.14 -31.09
CA GLU A 140 2.15 31.64 -32.39
C GLU A 140 3.29 30.61 -32.21
N CYS A 141 4.06 30.71 -31.13
CA CYS A 141 5.00 29.68 -30.65
C CYS A 141 4.37 28.32 -30.28
N ARG A 142 3.05 28.11 -30.45
CA ARG A 142 2.41 26.82 -30.18
C ARG A 142 2.72 25.80 -31.28
N ARG A 143 3.58 24.84 -30.95
CA ARG A 143 3.99 23.74 -31.84
C ARG A 143 3.35 22.43 -31.40
N ALA A 144 2.97 21.58 -32.35
CA ALA A 144 2.44 20.26 -32.05
C ALA A 144 3.58 19.31 -31.63
N GLY A 145 3.34 18.50 -30.60
CA GLY A 145 4.30 17.53 -30.08
C GLY A 145 3.65 16.21 -29.70
N VAL A 146 4.46 15.31 -29.13
CA VAL A 146 4.04 14.02 -28.60
C VAL A 146 4.58 13.86 -27.17
N TRP A 147 3.80 13.26 -26.28
CA TRP A 147 4.27 12.90 -24.94
C TRP A 147 5.26 11.74 -25.00
N THR A 148 6.37 11.88 -24.27
CA THR A 148 7.42 10.87 -24.08
C THR A 148 7.84 10.85 -22.61
N CYS A 149 8.44 9.77 -22.15
CA CYS A 149 8.97 9.67 -20.79
C CYS A 149 10.04 10.73 -20.52
N GLY A 150 10.08 11.21 -19.27
CA GLY A 150 11.09 12.13 -18.76
C GLY A 150 12.45 11.46 -18.56
N GLU A 151 13.47 12.26 -18.17
CA GLU A 151 14.79 11.72 -17.86
C GLU A 151 14.71 10.75 -16.67
N GLY A 152 15.15 9.50 -16.88
CA GLY A 152 15.09 8.44 -15.86
C GLY A 152 13.69 7.87 -15.61
N GLY A 153 12.73 8.07 -16.52
CA GLY A 153 11.36 7.54 -16.41
C GLY A 153 10.44 8.33 -15.46
N VAL A 154 10.96 9.39 -14.82
CA VAL A 154 10.20 10.19 -13.85
C VAL A 154 9.23 11.12 -14.59
N GLY A 155 8.01 10.63 -14.82
CA GLY A 155 6.90 11.38 -15.43
C GLY A 155 7.01 11.56 -16.95
N GLU A 156 6.17 12.44 -17.48
CA GLU A 156 5.97 12.67 -18.92
C GLU A 156 6.40 14.09 -19.34
N VAL A 157 7.00 14.21 -20.53
CA VAL A 157 7.38 15.49 -21.15
C VAL A 157 6.88 15.56 -22.59
N CYS A 158 6.32 16.71 -22.95
CA CYS A 158 5.84 16.99 -24.30
C CYS A 158 7.01 17.45 -25.19
N VAL A 159 7.35 16.70 -26.23
CA VAL A 159 8.48 16.98 -27.14
C VAL A 159 7.96 17.28 -28.55
N SER A 160 8.60 18.22 -29.24
CA SER A 160 8.26 18.68 -30.58
C SER A 160 9.45 18.50 -31.53
N ASP A 161 9.34 17.59 -32.49
CA ASP A 161 10.27 17.48 -33.63
C ASP A 161 9.96 18.48 -34.77
N ALA A 162 8.98 19.37 -34.59
CA ALA A 162 8.76 20.48 -35.51
C ALA A 162 10.00 21.40 -35.51
N PRO A 163 10.45 21.90 -36.66
CA PRO A 163 11.53 22.89 -36.70
C PRO A 163 11.12 24.14 -35.91
N GLU A 164 12.12 24.86 -35.40
CA GLU A 164 11.87 26.22 -34.90
C GLU A 164 11.19 27.06 -36.00
N PRO A 165 10.22 27.91 -35.64
CA PRO A 165 9.59 28.84 -36.55
C PRO A 165 10.57 29.94 -36.98
N VAL A 166 10.08 30.94 -37.73
CA VAL A 166 10.89 32.00 -38.32
C VAL A 166 10.09 33.29 -38.25
N GLU A 167 10.75 34.37 -37.86
CA GLU A 167 10.09 35.64 -37.54
C GLU A 167 9.27 36.25 -38.69
N ALA A 168 8.12 36.84 -38.35
CA ALA A 168 7.10 37.29 -39.30
C ALA A 168 6.94 38.82 -39.38
N CYS A 169 8.07 39.53 -39.48
CA CYS A 169 8.24 40.97 -39.76
C CYS A 169 6.97 41.79 -40.07
N GLY A 170 6.58 42.62 -39.11
CA GLY A 170 5.57 43.67 -39.25
C GLY A 170 4.19 43.31 -38.70
N ASP A 171 4.05 42.24 -37.91
CA ASP A 171 2.81 41.89 -37.21
C ASP A 171 2.83 42.21 -35.69
N GLY A 172 4.00 42.46 -35.11
CA GLY A 172 4.17 42.84 -33.70
C GLY A 172 4.04 41.67 -32.72
N LEU A 173 4.33 40.45 -33.16
CA LEU A 173 4.35 39.23 -32.35
C LEU A 173 5.71 38.54 -32.44
N ASP A 174 6.18 38.01 -31.32
CA ASP A 174 7.25 37.00 -31.29
C ASP A 174 6.74 35.72 -31.97
N ASN A 175 7.21 35.46 -33.20
CA ASN A 175 6.83 34.29 -34.01
C ASN A 175 7.93 33.21 -34.00
N ASP A 176 9.20 33.62 -33.89
CA ASP A 176 10.42 32.80 -33.88
C ASP A 176 10.68 32.09 -32.52
N CYS A 177 10.26 32.74 -31.42
CA CYS A 177 10.35 32.31 -30.02
C CYS A 177 11.71 32.53 -29.33
N ASP A 178 12.59 33.39 -29.85
CA ASP A 178 13.83 33.78 -29.15
C ASP A 178 13.60 34.81 -28.02
N GLY A 179 12.52 35.60 -28.11
CA GLY A 179 12.04 36.51 -27.08
C GLY A 179 12.21 38.01 -27.36
N ASP A 180 12.77 38.40 -28.52
CA ASP A 180 12.59 39.74 -29.09
C ASP A 180 11.27 39.81 -29.93
N ILE A 181 11.04 40.87 -30.71
CA ILE A 181 9.85 41.05 -31.58
C ILE A 181 10.25 41.86 -32.85
N ASP A 182 9.78 41.43 -34.02
CA ASP A 182 10.06 42.04 -35.34
C ASP A 182 11.57 42.15 -35.67
N GLU A 183 12.39 41.25 -35.13
CA GLU A 183 13.83 41.16 -35.36
C GLU A 183 14.22 40.31 -36.59
N GLY A 184 15.52 40.25 -36.91
CA GLY A 184 16.04 39.61 -38.13
C GLY A 184 15.63 40.27 -39.46
N CYS A 185 14.63 41.16 -39.44
CA CYS A 185 14.04 41.82 -40.60
C CYS A 185 15.02 42.70 -41.37
N ALA A 186 14.94 42.67 -42.70
CA ALA A 186 15.66 43.60 -43.54
C ALA A 186 15.09 45.03 -43.39
N ASP A 187 15.93 46.07 -43.52
CA ASP A 187 15.65 47.48 -43.18
C ASP A 187 14.62 48.21 -44.10
N GLY A 188 13.52 47.56 -44.47
CA GLY A 188 12.47 48.09 -45.34
C GLY A 188 11.31 48.76 -44.60
N ASP A 189 10.77 48.11 -43.56
CA ASP A 189 9.47 48.42 -42.97
C ASP A 189 9.51 48.48 -41.42
N VAL A 190 10.59 49.06 -40.87
CA VAL A 190 10.82 49.18 -39.41
C VAL A 190 9.85 50.19 -38.79
N GLY A 191 8.74 49.70 -38.21
CA GLY A 191 7.70 50.49 -37.53
C GLY A 191 8.04 50.95 -36.10
N HIS A 192 9.32 51.11 -35.76
CA HIS A 192 9.81 51.18 -34.38
C HIS A 192 9.70 52.58 -33.74
N ASP A 193 8.55 53.24 -33.86
CA ASP A 193 8.23 54.53 -33.21
C ASP A 193 7.67 54.32 -31.76
N GLY A 194 8.41 53.57 -30.94
CA GLY A 194 7.98 53.05 -29.62
C GLY A 194 8.43 53.82 -28.35
N ALA A 195 9.28 54.84 -28.51
CA ALA A 195 9.70 55.82 -27.48
C ALA A 195 10.46 55.31 -26.21
N ASP A 196 11.79 55.20 -26.31
CA ASP A 196 12.68 55.70 -25.25
C ASP A 196 13.52 56.88 -25.76
N ALA A 197 13.12 58.10 -25.38
CA ALA A 197 13.86 59.35 -25.60
C ALA A 197 13.29 60.47 -24.70
N GLY A 198 13.82 60.64 -23.49
CA GLY A 198 13.21 61.55 -22.51
C GLY A 198 14.07 62.11 -21.37
N HIS A 199 15.40 62.01 -21.43
CA HIS A 199 16.29 62.56 -20.39
C HIS A 199 16.96 63.87 -20.82
N GLU A 200 16.37 65.03 -20.49
CA GLU A 200 17.12 66.28 -20.25
C GLU A 200 16.32 67.33 -19.44
N ASP A 201 17.04 68.10 -18.61
CA ASP A 201 16.49 68.98 -17.57
C ASP A 201 15.94 70.33 -18.08
N ALA A 202 14.81 70.80 -17.52
CA ALA A 202 14.43 72.22 -17.55
C ALA A 202 13.58 72.66 -16.34
N SER A 203 14.11 73.58 -15.51
CA SER A 203 13.47 74.03 -14.27
C SER A 203 12.66 75.34 -14.39
N ALA A 204 11.33 75.25 -14.44
CA ALA A 204 10.36 76.30 -14.04
C ALA A 204 8.92 75.73 -14.05
N GLY A 205 7.97 76.09 -13.16
CA GLY A 205 8.02 76.91 -11.94
C GLY A 205 6.76 77.79 -11.79
N ARG A 206 6.12 77.78 -10.60
CA ARG A 206 4.93 78.58 -10.16
C ARG A 206 3.58 78.19 -10.77
N ASP A 207 2.39 78.51 -10.21
CA ASP A 207 1.83 78.95 -8.89
C ASP A 207 0.28 78.71 -9.07
N ASP A 208 -0.65 78.45 -8.14
CA ASP A 208 -0.81 78.46 -6.66
C ASP A 208 -2.01 77.53 -6.25
N GLY A 209 -2.23 77.27 -4.95
CA GLY A 209 -3.47 76.70 -4.38
C GLY A 209 -3.44 75.20 -3.99
N GLY A 210 -4.17 74.71 -2.97
CA GLY A 210 -5.07 75.43 -2.05
C GLY A 210 -5.66 74.59 -0.90
N ARG A 211 -4.93 74.51 0.22
CA ARG A 211 -5.36 74.47 1.64
C ARG A 211 -6.70 73.79 2.09
N GLU A 212 -6.53 72.73 2.90
CA GLU A 212 -7.26 72.32 4.14
C GLU A 212 -8.80 72.44 4.27
N GLY A 213 -9.46 71.36 4.71
CA GLY A 213 -10.84 71.38 5.23
C GLY A 213 -11.34 70.04 5.79
N ASP A 214 -11.52 69.94 7.11
CA ASP A 214 -11.97 68.74 7.84
C ASP A 214 -13.50 68.54 7.85
N ALA A 215 -13.98 67.28 7.99
CA ALA A 215 -14.94 66.85 9.04
C ALA A 215 -15.61 65.45 8.82
N ALA A 216 -15.20 64.46 9.64
CA ALA A 216 -15.97 63.45 10.41
C ALA A 216 -17.33 62.79 9.97
N THR A 217 -17.58 61.63 10.61
CA THR A 217 -18.80 60.76 10.66
C THR A 217 -19.07 59.81 9.48
N GLY A 218 -19.48 58.55 9.67
CA GLY A 218 -19.63 57.76 10.92
C GLY A 218 -20.15 56.31 10.71
N ASP A 219 -20.00 55.46 11.74
CA ASP A 219 -20.67 54.15 12.02
C ASP A 219 -20.60 52.94 11.04
N GLY A 220 -20.43 51.73 11.62
CA GLY A 220 -21.14 50.50 11.16
C GLY A 220 -20.37 49.18 10.95
N GLY A 221 -20.20 48.35 11.99
CA GLY A 221 -19.78 46.92 11.89
C GLY A 221 -18.27 46.67 11.77
N GLY A 222 -17.67 45.55 12.19
CA GLY A 222 -18.22 44.26 12.67
C GLY A 222 -18.16 43.19 11.56
N CYS A 223 -17.52 42.02 11.72
CA CYS A 223 -16.88 41.37 12.87
C CYS A 223 -15.84 40.31 12.42
N GLY A 224 -15.25 39.54 13.35
CA GLY A 224 -14.54 38.28 13.03
C GLY A 224 -13.01 38.33 13.10
N GLY A 225 -12.44 38.26 14.31
CA GLY A 225 -11.03 37.94 14.50
C GLY A 225 -10.85 36.46 14.88
N CYS A 226 -9.98 35.74 14.19
CA CYS A 226 -9.52 34.40 14.58
C CYS A 226 -8.10 34.51 15.13
N ALA A 227 -7.91 34.19 16.40
CA ALA A 227 -6.63 34.29 17.08
C ALA A 227 -5.74 33.06 16.83
N VAL A 228 -4.42 33.29 16.76
CA VAL A 228 -3.42 32.22 16.81
C VAL A 228 -3.58 31.42 18.12
N SER A 229 -3.48 30.10 18.02
CA SER A 229 -3.69 29.18 19.15
C SER A 229 -2.51 28.23 19.28
N GLU A 230 -1.56 28.56 20.13
CA GLU A 230 -0.48 27.65 20.53
C GLU A 230 -1.06 26.59 21.49
N ALA A 231 -1.17 25.35 21.02
CA ALA A 231 -1.68 24.23 21.81
C ALA A 231 -0.52 23.40 22.37
N SER A 232 -0.46 23.25 23.70
CA SER A 232 0.60 22.51 24.39
C SER A 232 0.04 21.34 25.20
N GLY A 233 0.78 20.23 25.22
CA GLY A 233 0.59 19.11 26.15
C GLY A 233 -0.17 17.89 25.59
N GLY A 234 0.38 16.69 25.85
CA GLY A 234 -0.22 15.43 25.42
C GLY A 234 0.73 14.24 25.46
N ALA A 235 1.33 13.93 26.62
CA ALA A 235 2.25 12.81 26.74
C ALA A 235 1.49 11.48 26.97
N PRO A 236 1.63 10.46 26.09
CA PRO A 236 1.05 9.14 26.33
C PRO A 236 1.87 8.37 27.39
N TRP A 237 1.19 7.90 28.43
CA TRP A 237 1.72 6.84 29.30
C TRP A 237 1.40 5.50 28.64
N TRP A 238 2.42 4.70 28.29
CA TRP A 238 2.42 3.23 28.21
C TRP A 238 3.76 2.80 27.59
N TRP A 239 4.71 2.31 28.40
CA TRP A 239 5.76 1.33 28.03
C TRP A 239 6.60 1.06 29.30
N LEU A 240 6.37 -0.08 29.93
CA LEU A 240 7.16 -0.55 31.08
C LEU A 240 7.95 -1.80 30.68
N VAL A 241 9.24 -1.77 30.98
CA VAL A 241 10.16 -2.93 31.05
C VAL A 241 10.34 -3.73 29.75
N TRP A 242 11.43 -3.41 29.03
CA TRP A 242 12.35 -4.44 28.53
C TRP A 242 13.79 -4.00 28.80
N LEU A 243 14.50 -4.76 29.64
CA LEU A 243 15.91 -4.52 29.95
C LEU A 243 16.59 -5.86 30.28
N GLY A 244 17.70 -6.15 29.58
CA GLY A 244 18.72 -7.10 30.02
C GLY A 244 18.46 -8.59 29.75
N LEU A 245 19.07 -9.10 28.68
CA LEU A 245 19.53 -10.50 28.69
C LEU A 245 20.53 -10.69 29.85
N ALA A 246 20.43 -11.78 30.61
CA ALA A 246 21.53 -12.74 30.81
C ALA A 246 21.25 -13.81 31.89
N ALA A 247 21.94 -14.94 31.73
CA ALA A 247 22.41 -15.84 32.79
C ALA A 247 21.39 -16.58 33.68
N TRP A 248 20.88 -17.71 33.18
CA TRP A 248 20.78 -18.91 34.02
C TRP A 248 21.24 -20.19 33.28
N ARG A 249 22.46 -20.67 33.60
CA ARG A 249 22.96 -21.99 33.20
C ARG A 249 23.96 -22.54 34.24
N ARG A 250 23.75 -23.80 34.62
CA ARG A 250 24.63 -24.70 35.43
C ARG A 250 24.77 -24.40 36.93
N ARG A 251 24.48 -25.45 37.73
CA ARG A 251 24.92 -25.85 39.10
C ARG A 251 23.71 -26.14 39.99
N VAL A 252 23.58 -27.26 40.71
CA VAL A 252 24.39 -28.49 40.98
C VAL A 252 23.36 -29.65 40.97
N LEU A 253 23.61 -30.93 40.61
CA LEU A 253 24.77 -31.81 40.80
C LEU A 253 24.94 -32.77 39.63
#